data_AF-B0E4A9-F1
#
_entry.id   AF-B0E4A9-F1
#
_cell.length_a   1.000
_cell.length_b   1.000
_cell.length_c   1.000
_cell.angle_alpha   90.00
_cell.angle_beta   90.00
_cell.angle_gamma   90.00
#
_symmetry.space_group_name_H-M   'P 1'
#
loop_
_entity.id
_entity.type
_entity.pdbx_description
1 polymer ?
#
loop_
_entity_poly.entity_id
_entity_poly.type
_entity_poly.pdbx_seq_one_letter_code
_entity_poly.pdbx_strand_id
1 'polypeptide(L)'
;MVLRCRFQHNFYNLVDPNQVNLYGRPPNATNDALWEKALRENPDPSCMVPVIAIGFDDLRDRVEAQNQQSTTHTKKLTDLKSRLESLSTAHAVQNSTRLLRASAKQTQIVHRLLVFVQHLHLLIPSVRSSAIRPEEEEMRGKLEEIEDEIRKGRVKGRLNELWALLGAVSASIERGRGGTGEWAVVDDEGLGQIAQILSEQQAGLAHLTKILQKCQRDLAVIMGTAAPGAGGGMNGDEGFEGEKLWSNLWSSTNTLRENVYAECAFPRPSSER
;
A
#
# COMPACT_ATOMS: atom_id res chain seq x y z
N MET A 1 -30.87 -50.40 -36.53
CA MET A 1 -29.56 -49.80 -36.80
C MET A 1 -29.36 -48.63 -35.84
N VAL A 2 -28.47 -48.76 -34.86
CA VAL A 2 -28.13 -47.63 -33.97
C VAL A 2 -27.26 -46.66 -34.79
N LEU A 3 -27.82 -45.52 -35.17
CA LEU A 3 -27.13 -44.45 -35.88
C LEU A 3 -26.02 -43.90 -34.95
N ARG A 4 -24.77 -44.27 -35.24
CA ARG A 4 -23.59 -43.71 -34.56
C ARG A 4 -23.38 -42.28 -35.06
N CYS A 5 -23.76 -41.28 -34.26
CA CYS A 5 -23.43 -39.89 -34.54
C CYS A 5 -21.91 -39.70 -34.44
N ARG A 6 -21.28 -39.18 -35.51
CA ARG A 6 -19.82 -38.93 -35.55
C ARG A 6 -19.41 -37.62 -34.87
N PHE A 7 -20.35 -36.72 -34.60
CA PHE A 7 -20.12 -35.43 -33.96
C PHE A 7 -20.46 -35.48 -32.47
N GLN A 8 -19.70 -36.27 -31.70
CA GLN A 8 -19.82 -36.36 -30.24
C GLN A 8 -18.50 -35.93 -29.61
N HIS A 9 -18.54 -34.94 -28.72
CA HIS A 9 -17.39 -34.50 -27.95
C HIS A 9 -17.78 -34.26 -26.49
N ASN A 10 -16.86 -34.59 -25.58
CA ASN A 10 -17.07 -34.43 -24.15
C ASN A 10 -16.42 -33.13 -23.69
N PHE A 11 -17.20 -32.23 -23.12
CA PHE A 11 -16.72 -31.01 -22.48
C PHE A 11 -16.84 -31.13 -20.97
N TYR A 12 -16.08 -30.32 -20.24
CA TYR A 12 -16.13 -30.29 -18.78
C TYR A 12 -16.80 -29.00 -18.32
N ASN A 13 -17.85 -29.12 -17.49
CA ASN A 13 -18.50 -27.98 -16.87
C ASN A 13 -18.06 -27.85 -15.41
N LEU A 14 -17.83 -26.61 -14.96
CA LEU A 14 -17.49 -26.33 -13.58
C LEU A 14 -18.76 -26.37 -12.70
N VAL A 15 -18.69 -27.12 -11.61
CA VAL A 15 -19.76 -27.34 -10.64
C VAL A 15 -19.17 -27.20 -9.24
N ASP A 16 -19.97 -26.72 -8.29
CA ASP A 16 -19.56 -26.68 -6.89
C ASP A 16 -19.20 -28.09 -6.37
N PRO A 17 -18.09 -28.25 -5.63
CA PRO A 17 -17.62 -29.57 -5.16
C PRO A 17 -18.67 -30.39 -4.40
N ASN A 18 -19.57 -29.71 -3.68
CA ASN A 18 -20.64 -30.35 -2.91
C ASN A 18 -21.76 -30.93 -3.79
N GLN A 19 -21.86 -30.48 -5.04
CA GLN A 19 -22.93 -30.85 -5.97
C GLN A 19 -22.47 -31.83 -7.04
N VAL A 20 -21.17 -32.10 -7.17
CA VAL A 20 -20.61 -33.02 -8.17
C VAL A 20 -21.26 -34.41 -8.11
N ASN A 21 -21.54 -34.91 -6.91
CA ASN A 21 -22.19 -36.21 -6.69
C ASN A 21 -23.63 -36.29 -7.23
N LEU A 22 -24.29 -35.15 -7.49
CA LEU A 22 -25.65 -35.10 -8.05
C LEU A 22 -25.66 -35.32 -9.57
N TYR A 23 -24.52 -35.15 -10.23
CA TYR A 23 -24.41 -35.29 -11.67
C TYR A 23 -23.90 -36.68 -12.05
N GLY A 24 -24.81 -37.47 -12.60
CA GLY A 24 -24.52 -38.82 -13.10
C GLY A 24 -24.43 -38.87 -14.62
N ARG A 25 -24.27 -40.10 -15.14
CA ARG A 25 -24.28 -40.37 -16.56
C ARG A 25 -25.58 -39.86 -17.21
N PRO A 26 -25.50 -39.01 -18.25
CA PRO A 26 -26.69 -38.55 -18.94
C PRO A 26 -27.25 -39.66 -19.87
N PRO A 27 -28.58 -39.73 -20.07
CA PRO A 27 -29.23 -40.79 -20.84
C PRO A 27 -28.91 -40.75 -22.35
N ASN A 28 -28.32 -39.66 -22.84
CA ASN A 28 -27.90 -39.45 -24.23
C ASN A 28 -26.51 -40.06 -24.55
N ALA A 29 -25.81 -40.63 -23.58
CA ALA A 29 -24.50 -41.26 -23.76
C ALA A 29 -24.62 -42.63 -24.45
N THR A 30 -24.50 -42.67 -25.79
CA THR A 30 -24.62 -43.91 -26.59
C THR A 30 -23.35 -44.78 -26.57
N ASN A 31 -22.18 -44.24 -26.22
CA ASN A 31 -20.90 -44.95 -26.22
C ASN A 31 -20.23 -44.93 -24.84
N ASP A 32 -20.29 -46.08 -24.15
CA ASP A 32 -19.75 -46.27 -22.81
C ASP A 32 -18.23 -46.04 -22.73
N ALA A 33 -17.49 -46.49 -23.76
CA ALA A 33 -16.03 -46.36 -23.79
C ALA A 33 -15.56 -44.89 -23.89
N LEU A 34 -16.33 -44.04 -24.58
CA LEU A 34 -16.01 -42.61 -24.67
C LEU A 34 -16.32 -41.86 -23.38
N TRP A 35 -17.34 -42.29 -22.64
CA TRP A 35 -17.70 -41.72 -21.35
C TRP A 35 -16.68 -42.07 -20.26
N GLU A 36 -16.26 -43.34 -20.19
CA GLU A 36 -15.20 -43.77 -19.27
C GLU A 36 -13.86 -43.08 -19.58
N LYS A 37 -13.57 -42.83 -20.86
CA LYS A 37 -12.40 -42.05 -21.28
C LYS A 37 -12.49 -40.61 -20.77
N ALA A 38 -13.65 -39.95 -20.86
CA ALA A 38 -13.83 -38.59 -20.36
C ALA A 38 -13.73 -38.49 -18.84
N LEU A 39 -14.18 -39.50 -18.10
CA LEU A 39 -13.98 -39.55 -16.64
C LEU A 39 -12.48 -39.68 -16.29
N ARG A 40 -11.73 -40.47 -17.05
CA ARG A 40 -10.29 -40.67 -16.84
C ARG A 40 -9.46 -39.44 -17.22
N GLU A 41 -9.84 -38.76 -18.29
CA GLU A 41 -9.13 -37.59 -18.82
C GLU A 41 -9.66 -36.27 -18.23
N ASN A 42 -10.42 -36.32 -17.14
CA ASN A 42 -10.95 -35.14 -16.47
C ASN A 42 -9.83 -34.32 -15.79
N PRO A 43 -9.68 -33.01 -16.09
CA PRO A 43 -8.65 -32.17 -15.49
C PRO A 43 -8.78 -32.00 -13.97
N ASP A 44 -10.00 -31.93 -13.43
CA ASP A 44 -10.25 -31.85 -11.99
C ASP A 44 -11.56 -32.57 -11.60
N PRO A 45 -11.48 -33.81 -11.07
CA PRO A 45 -12.67 -34.58 -10.72
C PRO A 45 -13.44 -34.04 -9.52
N SER A 46 -12.90 -33.08 -8.76
CA SER A 46 -13.59 -32.51 -7.60
C SER A 46 -14.55 -31.38 -7.94
N CYS A 47 -14.38 -30.72 -9.10
CA CYS A 47 -15.20 -29.58 -9.49
C CYS A 47 -15.64 -29.58 -10.96
N MET A 48 -15.13 -30.51 -11.78
CA MET A 48 -15.49 -30.60 -13.19
C MET A 48 -16.28 -31.88 -13.49
N VAL A 49 -17.40 -31.72 -14.18
CA VAL A 49 -18.28 -32.83 -14.60
C VAL A 49 -18.28 -32.92 -16.13
N PRO A 50 -18.07 -34.11 -16.71
CA PRO A 50 -18.16 -34.30 -18.15
C PRO A 50 -19.60 -34.16 -18.64
N VAL A 51 -19.78 -33.41 -19.71
CA VAL A 51 -21.06 -33.20 -20.40
C VAL A 51 -20.84 -33.44 -21.89
N ILE A 52 -21.64 -34.32 -22.45
CA ILE A 52 -21.57 -34.68 -23.87
C ILE A 52 -22.27 -33.61 -24.69
N ALA A 53 -21.62 -33.15 -25.76
CA ALA A 53 -22.24 -32.34 -26.80
C ALA A 53 -22.39 -33.18 -28.08
N ILE A 54 -23.58 -33.14 -28.68
CA ILE A 54 -23.94 -33.89 -29.88
C ILE A 54 -24.32 -32.90 -30.99
N GLY A 55 -23.52 -32.86 -32.05
CA GLY A 55 -23.77 -32.00 -33.21
C GLY A 55 -23.48 -30.51 -32.98
N PHE A 56 -24.01 -29.68 -33.89
CA PHE A 56 -23.72 -28.24 -33.92
C PHE A 56 -24.67 -27.40 -33.06
N ASP A 57 -25.87 -27.88 -32.77
CA ASP A 57 -26.83 -27.16 -31.91
C ASP A 57 -26.30 -27.06 -30.47
N ASP A 58 -25.81 -28.16 -29.89
CA ASP A 58 -25.19 -28.16 -28.55
C ASP A 58 -23.94 -27.26 -28.48
N LEU A 59 -23.19 -27.15 -29.58
CA LEU A 59 -22.05 -26.23 -29.66
C LEU A 59 -22.51 -24.77 -29.71
N ARG A 60 -23.57 -24.46 -30.46
CA ARG A 60 -24.16 -23.11 -30.50
C ARG A 60 -24.63 -22.69 -29.12
N ASP A 61 -25.36 -23.56 -28.42
CA ASP A 61 -25.89 -23.27 -27.09
C ASP A 61 -24.76 -23.03 -26.08
N ARG A 62 -23.64 -23.75 -26.21
CA ARG A 62 -22.43 -23.50 -25.41
C ARG A 62 -21.75 -22.17 -25.73
N VAL A 63 -21.66 -21.81 -27.01
CA VAL A 63 -21.09 -20.51 -27.42
C VAL A 63 -21.97 -19.38 -26.87
N GLU A 64 -23.29 -19.53 -26.90
CA GLU A 64 -24.21 -18.56 -26.31
C GLU A 64 -24.05 -18.46 -24.79
N ALA A 65 -23.97 -19.59 -24.08
CA ALA A 65 -23.70 -19.63 -22.65
C ALA A 65 -22.35 -18.98 -22.29
N GLN A 66 -21.28 -19.26 -23.06
CA GLN A 66 -19.97 -18.64 -22.88
C GLN A 66 -20.02 -17.13 -23.10
N ASN A 67 -20.75 -16.67 -24.12
CA ASN A 67 -20.95 -15.25 -24.36
C ASN A 67 -21.69 -14.58 -23.18
N GLN A 68 -22.75 -15.23 -22.67
CA GLN A 68 -23.47 -14.74 -21.50
C GLN A 68 -22.59 -14.68 -20.24
N GLN A 69 -21.75 -15.69 -20.00
CA GLN A 69 -20.78 -15.66 -18.90
C GLN A 69 -19.72 -14.56 -19.09
N SER A 70 -19.20 -14.38 -20.30
CA SER A 70 -18.25 -13.32 -20.64
C SER A 70 -18.82 -11.93 -20.37
N THR A 71 -20.08 -11.68 -20.76
CA THR A 71 -20.76 -10.41 -20.46
C THR A 71 -20.95 -10.21 -18.96
N THR A 72 -21.26 -11.27 -18.21
CA THR A 72 -21.40 -11.22 -16.75
C THR A 72 -20.07 -10.92 -16.06
N HIS A 73 -18.98 -11.55 -16.49
CA HIS A 73 -17.64 -11.28 -15.98
C HIS A 73 -17.21 -9.85 -16.29
N THR A 74 -17.44 -9.37 -17.51
CA THR A 74 -17.16 -7.99 -17.89
C THR A 74 -17.88 -7.00 -16.99
N LYS A 75 -19.18 -7.21 -16.73
CA LYS A 75 -19.96 -6.38 -15.80
C LYS A 75 -19.38 -6.38 -14.38
N LYS A 76 -18.99 -7.54 -13.86
CA LYS A 76 -18.34 -7.66 -12.54
C LYS A 76 -17.00 -6.91 -12.50
N LEU A 77 -16.19 -7.02 -13.55
CA LEU A 77 -14.92 -6.28 -13.65
C LEU A 77 -15.15 -4.77 -13.68
N THR A 78 -16.18 -4.28 -14.39
CA THR A 78 -16.52 -2.86 -14.39
C THR A 78 -17.01 -2.37 -13.02
N ASP A 79 -17.77 -3.18 -12.29
CA ASP A 79 -18.20 -2.86 -10.92
C ASP A 79 -17.02 -2.81 -9.94
N LEU A 80 -16.13 -3.81 -10.00
CA LEU A 80 -14.90 -3.82 -9.19
C LEU A 80 -14.01 -2.61 -9.50
N LYS A 81 -13.88 -2.24 -10.77
CA LYS A 81 -13.15 -1.04 -11.19
C LYS A 81 -13.76 0.22 -10.58
N SER A 82 -15.08 0.40 -10.70
CA SER A 82 -15.79 1.55 -10.12
C SER A 82 -15.63 1.61 -8.60
N ARG A 83 -15.71 0.45 -7.92
CA ARG A 83 -15.48 0.38 -6.48
C ARG A 83 -14.04 0.76 -6.11
N LEU A 84 -13.05 0.30 -6.86
CA LEU A 84 -11.64 0.65 -6.63
C LEU A 84 -11.40 2.15 -6.84
N GLU A 85 -11.98 2.74 -7.88
CA GLU A 85 -11.94 4.19 -8.13
C GLU A 85 -12.60 4.97 -6.98
N SER A 86 -13.77 4.53 -6.49
CA SER A 86 -14.42 5.15 -5.33
C SER A 86 -13.58 5.06 -4.05
N LEU A 87 -12.89 3.94 -3.84
CA LEU A 87 -12.01 3.75 -2.69
C LEU A 87 -10.76 4.63 -2.79
N SER A 88 -10.17 4.70 -3.99
CA SER A 88 -9.01 5.54 -4.28
C SER A 88 -9.33 7.02 -4.06
N THR A 89 -10.46 7.49 -4.58
CA THR A 89 -10.91 8.88 -4.39
C THR A 89 -11.22 9.19 -2.92
N ALA A 90 -11.88 8.29 -2.20
CA ALA A 90 -12.11 8.43 -0.76
C ALA A 90 -10.79 8.51 0.03
N HIS A 91 -9.80 7.69 -0.33
CA HIS A 91 -8.49 7.72 0.29
C HIS A 91 -7.77 9.05 0.03
N ALA A 92 -7.67 9.44 -1.25
CA ALA A 92 -6.93 10.62 -1.69
C ALA A 92 -7.54 11.95 -1.24
N VAL A 93 -8.88 12.04 -1.15
CA VAL A 93 -9.56 13.29 -0.80
C VAL A 93 -9.90 13.36 0.68
N GLN A 94 -10.38 12.27 1.27
CA GLN A 94 -10.89 12.30 2.64
C GLN A 94 -9.87 11.83 3.67
N ASN A 95 -9.26 10.66 3.47
CA ASN A 95 -8.42 10.07 4.50
C ASN A 95 -7.09 10.83 4.66
N SER A 96 -6.41 11.13 3.56
CA SER A 96 -5.16 11.91 3.56
C SER A 96 -5.34 13.28 4.23
N THR A 97 -6.39 14.02 3.87
CA THR A 97 -6.65 15.37 4.40
C THR A 97 -7.05 15.32 5.87
N ARG A 98 -7.83 14.32 6.28
CA ARG A 98 -8.17 14.10 7.70
C ARG A 98 -6.93 13.73 8.51
N LEU A 99 -6.04 12.92 7.97
CA LEU A 99 -4.79 12.53 8.62
C LEU A 99 -3.88 13.76 8.81
N LEU A 100 -3.71 14.58 7.76
CA LEU A 100 -2.95 15.83 7.85
C LEU A 100 -3.53 16.79 8.90
N ARG A 101 -4.86 16.96 8.92
CA ARG A 101 -5.55 17.79 9.93
C ARG A 101 -5.38 17.23 11.35
N ALA A 102 -5.47 15.91 11.51
CA ALA A 102 -5.28 15.26 12.81
C ALA A 102 -3.85 15.45 13.31
N SER A 103 -2.85 15.30 12.44
CA SER A 103 -1.45 15.56 12.76
C SER A 103 -1.22 17.01 13.19
N ALA A 104 -1.72 17.99 12.43
CA ALA A 104 -1.62 19.40 12.81
C ALA A 104 -2.30 19.70 14.16
N LYS A 105 -3.47 19.11 14.42
CA LYS A 105 -4.19 19.24 15.68
C LYS A 105 -3.43 18.58 16.84
N GLN A 106 -2.80 17.43 16.60
CA GLN A 106 -1.95 16.78 17.60
C GLN A 106 -0.81 17.69 18.00
N THR A 107 -0.09 18.29 17.05
CA THR A 107 0.99 19.25 17.33
C THR A 107 0.49 20.43 18.17
N GLN A 108 -0.68 20.99 17.83
CA GLN A 108 -1.28 22.08 18.61
C GLN A 108 -1.63 21.67 20.04
N ILE A 109 -2.21 20.48 20.23
CA ILE A 109 -2.55 19.96 21.56
C ILE A 109 -1.29 19.70 22.38
N VAL A 110 -0.27 19.09 21.78
CA VAL A 110 1.02 18.85 22.42
C VAL A 110 1.65 20.17 22.86
N HIS A 111 1.64 21.20 22.01
CA HIS A 111 2.13 22.53 22.39
C HIS A 111 1.33 23.15 23.55
N ARG A 112 0.00 23.08 23.51
CA ARG A 112 -0.85 23.57 24.61
C ARG A 112 -0.61 22.81 25.91
N LEU A 113 -0.37 21.51 25.82
CA LEU A 113 -0.02 20.67 26.96
C LEU A 113 1.34 21.06 27.53
N LEU A 114 2.35 21.29 26.69
CA LEU A 114 3.67 21.77 27.14
C LEU A 114 3.56 23.11 27.88
N VAL A 115 2.79 24.06 27.35
CA VAL A 115 2.53 25.35 28.03
C VAL A 115 1.81 25.13 29.37
N PHE A 116 0.87 24.18 29.44
CA PHE A 116 0.21 23.85 30.70
C PHE A 116 1.19 23.22 31.71
N VAL A 117 2.01 22.26 31.27
CA VAL A 117 3.04 21.62 32.09
C VAL A 117 4.04 22.64 32.60
N GLN A 118 4.42 23.62 31.78
CA GLN A 118 5.27 24.74 32.21
C GLN A 118 4.66 25.49 33.40
N HIS A 119 3.34 25.69 33.45
CA HIS A 119 2.66 26.39 34.55
C HIS A 119 2.29 25.48 35.74
N LEU A 120 2.56 24.18 35.67
CA LEU A 120 2.15 23.22 36.70
C LEU A 120 2.82 23.50 38.05
N HIS A 121 4.06 24.02 38.04
CA HIS A 121 4.75 24.48 39.25
C HIS A 121 4.01 25.62 39.98
N LEU A 122 3.15 26.39 39.29
CA LEU A 122 2.30 27.41 39.91
C LEU A 122 1.01 26.82 40.51
N LEU A 123 0.55 25.68 40.02
CA LEU A 123 -0.72 25.09 40.43
C LEU A 123 -0.55 24.08 41.56
N ILE A 124 0.58 23.37 41.61
CA ILE A 124 0.86 22.33 42.60
C ILE A 124 1.87 22.85 43.64
N PRO A 125 1.43 23.10 44.90
CA PRO A 125 2.31 23.61 45.95
C PRO A 125 3.52 22.73 46.23
N SER A 126 3.39 21.39 46.11
CA SER A 126 4.50 20.46 46.34
C SER A 126 5.60 20.57 45.29
N VAL A 127 5.27 20.87 44.03
CA VAL A 127 6.25 21.09 42.97
C VAL A 127 6.95 22.44 43.17
N ARG A 128 6.21 23.48 43.58
CA ARG A 128 6.77 24.81 43.88
C ARG A 128 7.82 24.78 45.01
N SER A 129 7.55 24.05 46.09
CA SER A 129 8.43 23.99 47.26
C SER A 129 9.52 22.93 47.15
N SER A 130 9.57 22.20 46.04
CA SER A 130 10.62 21.21 45.80
C SER A 130 11.89 21.92 45.34
N ALA A 131 13.04 21.50 45.89
CA ALA A 131 14.33 21.89 45.34
C ALA A 131 14.48 21.28 43.93
N ILE A 132 15.16 22.01 43.04
CA ILE A 132 15.48 21.55 41.68
C ILE A 132 16.21 20.21 41.80
N ARG A 133 15.67 19.19 41.14
CA ARG A 133 16.27 17.85 41.14
C ARG A 133 17.48 17.83 40.18
N PRO A 134 18.49 16.97 40.43
CA PRO A 134 19.63 16.84 39.52
C PRO A 134 19.21 16.47 38.09
N GLU A 135 18.16 15.65 37.93
CA GLU A 135 17.57 15.30 36.63
C GLU A 135 17.02 16.54 35.89
N GLU A 136 16.47 17.51 36.63
CA GLU A 136 15.91 18.74 36.06
C GLU A 136 17.01 19.71 35.62
N GLU A 137 18.10 19.79 36.40
CA GLU A 137 19.28 20.57 36.03
C GLU A 137 19.98 19.99 34.79
N GLU A 138 20.03 18.67 34.65
CA GLU A 138 20.55 18.01 33.44
C GLU A 138 19.68 18.35 32.21
N MET A 139 18.35 18.27 32.34
CA MET A 139 17.43 18.67 31.27
C MET A 139 17.58 20.14 30.90
N ARG A 140 17.75 21.01 31.90
CA ARG A 140 18.01 22.43 31.69
C ARG A 140 19.30 22.66 30.92
N GLY A 141 20.39 21.99 31.28
CA GLY A 141 21.66 22.08 30.57
C GLY A 141 21.53 21.68 29.09
N LYS A 142 20.81 20.60 28.81
CA LYS A 142 20.50 20.17 27.42
C LYS A 142 19.70 21.23 26.65
N LEU A 143 18.73 21.88 27.29
CA LEU A 143 17.93 22.94 26.66
C LEU A 143 18.76 24.19 26.37
N GLU A 144 19.63 24.61 27.30
CA GLU A 144 20.53 25.75 27.12
C GLU A 144 21.53 25.49 25.98
N GLU A 145 22.07 24.28 25.87
CA GLU A 145 22.93 23.87 24.75
C GLU A 145 22.22 24.00 23.39
N ILE A 146 20.98 23.50 23.31
CA ILE A 146 20.16 23.59 22.10
C ILE A 146 19.82 25.04 21.76
N GLU A 147 19.46 25.86 22.76
CA GLU A 147 19.20 27.28 22.56
C GLU A 147 20.44 28.00 22.01
N ASP A 148 21.62 27.72 22.57
CA ASP A 148 22.87 28.31 22.13
C ASP A 148 23.23 27.90 20.70
N GLU A 149 23.06 26.63 20.33
CA GLU A 149 23.23 26.15 18.95
C GLU A 149 22.32 26.88 17.95
N ILE A 150 21.05 27.11 18.32
CA ILE A 150 20.09 27.85 17.49
C ILE A 150 20.47 29.34 17.41
N ARG A 151 20.81 29.96 18.55
CA ARG A 151 21.13 31.37 18.68
C ARG A 151 22.43 31.75 17.97
N LYS A 152 23.41 30.84 17.91
CA LYS A 152 24.65 30.98 17.14
C LYS A 152 24.41 31.16 15.64
N GLY A 153 23.16 31.03 15.15
CA GLY A 153 22.76 31.46 13.81
C GLY A 153 23.31 30.58 12.68
N ARG A 154 24.09 29.53 13.00
CA ARG A 154 24.62 28.54 12.05
C ARG A 154 23.50 27.91 11.22
N VAL A 155 22.39 27.55 11.89
CA VAL A 155 21.20 27.00 11.24
C VAL A 155 20.53 28.03 10.32
N LYS A 156 20.38 29.28 10.77
CA LYS A 156 19.78 30.36 9.98
C LYS A 156 20.63 30.75 8.76
N GLY A 157 21.95 30.79 8.91
CA GLY A 157 22.90 31.04 7.82
C GLY A 157 22.82 29.95 6.75
N ARG A 158 22.90 28.69 7.16
CA ARG A 158 22.77 27.54 6.25
C ARG A 158 21.39 27.49 5.56
N LEU A 159 20.33 27.85 6.27
CA LEU A 159 18.99 27.94 5.68
C LEU A 159 18.93 29.02 4.59
N ASN A 160 19.52 30.19 4.83
CA ASN A 160 19.58 31.27 3.83
C ASN A 160 20.42 30.88 2.61
N GLU A 161 21.54 30.18 2.79
CA GLU A 161 22.35 29.64 1.69
C GLU A 161 21.54 28.64 0.86
N LEU A 162 20.80 27.74 1.50
CA LEU A 162 19.92 26.79 0.82
C LEU A 162 18.78 27.49 0.08
N TRP A 163 18.19 28.55 0.64
CA TRP A 163 17.21 29.39 -0.05
C TRP A 163 17.80 30.05 -1.29
N ALA A 164 19.03 30.57 -1.21
CA ALA A 164 19.72 31.15 -2.35
C ALA A 164 20.01 30.11 -3.45
N LEU A 165 20.45 28.91 -3.06
CA LEU A 165 20.66 27.79 -3.98
C LEU A 165 19.36 27.34 -4.65
N LEU A 166 18.27 27.21 -3.88
CA LEU A 166 16.95 26.86 -4.42
C LEU A 166 16.47 27.93 -5.42
N GLY A 167 16.63 29.21 -5.08
CA GLY A 167 16.34 30.32 -5.99
C GLY A 167 17.17 30.25 -7.28
N ALA A 168 18.46 29.93 -7.19
CA ALA A 168 19.33 29.76 -8.34
C ALA A 168 18.93 28.58 -9.23
N VAL A 169 18.57 27.43 -8.64
CA VAL A 169 18.07 26.25 -9.36
C VAL A 169 16.74 26.57 -10.04
N SER A 170 15.80 27.18 -9.33
CA SER A 170 14.52 27.60 -9.91
C SER A 170 14.73 28.56 -11.09
N ALA A 171 15.63 29.53 -10.98
CA ALA A 171 15.96 30.44 -12.06
C ALA A 171 16.66 29.75 -13.24
N SER A 172 17.50 28.73 -12.98
CA SER A 172 18.10 27.92 -14.06
C SER A 172 17.08 27.07 -14.81
N ILE A 173 16.09 26.51 -14.11
CA ILE A 173 14.99 25.75 -14.71
C ILE A 173 14.14 26.67 -15.59
N GLU A 174 13.81 27.86 -15.10
CA GLU A 174 13.03 28.84 -15.85
C GLU A 174 13.76 29.32 -17.11
N ARG A 175 15.08 29.53 -17.02
CA ARG A 175 15.93 29.82 -18.19
C ARG A 175 16.03 28.64 -19.16
N GLY A 176 16.05 27.41 -18.65
CA GLY A 176 16.07 26.18 -19.46
C GLY A 176 14.75 25.89 -20.17
N ARG A 177 13.61 26.28 -19.58
CA ARG A 177 12.27 26.18 -20.20
C ARG A 177 12.05 27.15 -21.37
N GLY A 178 12.82 28.23 -21.45
CA GLY A 178 12.79 29.18 -22.57
C GLY A 178 13.55 28.72 -23.83
N GLY A 179 14.28 27.60 -23.76
CA GLY A 179 14.89 26.99 -24.94
C GLY A 179 13.86 26.17 -25.70
N THR A 180 13.66 26.48 -26.99
CA THR A 180 12.96 25.68 -28.01
C THR A 180 13.67 24.33 -28.27
N GLY A 181 13.96 23.58 -27.21
CA GLY A 181 14.39 22.20 -27.22
C GLY A 181 13.25 21.38 -26.66
N GLU A 182 12.26 21.13 -27.52
CA GLU A 182 11.26 20.09 -27.34
C GLU A 182 12.01 18.82 -26.90
N TRP A 183 11.71 18.33 -25.69
CA TRP A 183 12.26 17.07 -25.19
C TRP A 183 11.78 15.99 -26.14
N ALA A 184 12.63 15.69 -27.13
CA ALA A 184 12.33 14.79 -28.21
C ALA A 184 12.12 13.40 -27.61
N VAL A 185 10.87 12.98 -27.62
CA VAL A 185 10.39 11.59 -27.55
C VAL A 185 11.26 10.71 -26.66
N VAL A 186 10.95 10.71 -25.37
CA VAL A 186 11.33 9.60 -24.50
C VAL A 186 10.70 8.35 -25.12
N ASP A 187 11.52 7.34 -25.42
CA ASP A 187 11.04 6.03 -25.86
C ASP A 187 10.05 5.49 -24.81
N ASP A 188 8.76 5.51 -25.12
CA ASP A 188 7.68 5.08 -24.22
C ASP A 188 7.86 3.61 -23.81
N GLU A 189 8.47 2.79 -24.68
CA GLU A 189 8.76 1.38 -24.39
C GLU A 189 9.91 1.25 -23.39
N GLY A 190 11.01 1.97 -23.60
CA GLY A 190 12.13 2.05 -22.66
C GLY A 190 11.70 2.59 -21.28
N LEU A 191 10.83 3.60 -21.25
CA LEU A 191 10.27 4.13 -20.00
C LEU A 191 9.38 3.11 -19.29
N GLY A 192 8.57 2.36 -20.05
CA GLY A 192 7.75 1.27 -19.51
C GLY A 192 8.59 0.16 -18.87
N GLN A 193 9.71 -0.22 -19.50
CA GLN A 193 10.63 -1.21 -18.95
C GLN A 193 11.29 -0.70 -17.66
N ILE A 194 11.75 0.55 -17.63
CA ILE A 194 12.32 1.15 -16.42
C ILE A 194 11.27 1.20 -15.29
N ALA A 195 10.04 1.61 -15.59
CA ALA A 195 8.96 1.64 -14.61
C ALA A 195 8.66 0.25 -14.04
N GLN A 196 8.67 -0.79 -14.88
CA GLN A 196 8.49 -2.17 -14.45
C GLN A 196 9.63 -2.63 -13.52
N ILE A 197 10.89 -2.40 -13.90
CA ILE A 197 12.05 -2.74 -13.08
C ILE A 197 11.99 -2.02 -11.73
N LEU A 198 11.65 -0.73 -11.72
CA LEU A 198 11.51 0.05 -10.49
C LEU A 198 10.37 -0.46 -9.61
N SER A 199 9.25 -0.88 -10.20
CA SER A 199 8.13 -1.50 -9.47
C SER A 199 8.54 -2.81 -8.79
N GLU A 200 9.26 -3.67 -9.51
CA GLU A 200 9.79 -4.93 -8.98
C GLU A 200 10.82 -4.69 -7.86
N GLN A 201 11.73 -3.74 -8.05
CA GLN A 201 12.69 -3.33 -7.02
C GLN A 201 11.99 -2.77 -5.79
N GLN A 202 10.97 -1.92 -5.96
CA GLN A 202 10.19 -1.38 -4.85
C GLN A 202 9.45 -2.48 -4.08
N ALA A 203 8.90 -3.49 -4.77
CA ALA A 203 8.30 -4.66 -4.14
C ALA A 203 9.32 -5.49 -3.36
N GLY A 204 10.51 -5.71 -3.94
CA GLY A 204 11.63 -6.38 -3.28
C GLY A 204 12.09 -5.66 -2.01
N LEU A 205 12.28 -4.34 -2.08
CA LEU A 205 12.65 -3.51 -0.93
C LEU A 205 11.57 -3.52 0.15
N ALA A 206 10.29 -3.47 -0.22
CA ALA A 206 9.18 -3.56 0.74
C ALA A 206 9.18 -4.92 1.47
N HIS A 207 9.48 -6.01 0.76
CA HIS A 207 9.59 -7.34 1.35
C HIS A 207 10.79 -7.45 2.31
N LEU A 208 11.97 -6.96 1.90
CA LEU A 208 13.16 -6.91 2.76
C LEU A 208 12.91 -6.08 4.02
N THR A 209 12.25 -4.93 3.88
CA THR A 209 11.86 -4.07 5.01
C THR A 209 10.95 -4.83 5.98
N LYS A 210 9.97 -5.59 5.48
CA LYS A 210 9.09 -6.42 6.31
C LYS A 210 9.84 -7.53 7.04
N ILE A 211 10.81 -8.16 6.38
CA ILE A 211 11.68 -9.17 7.01
C ILE A 211 12.52 -8.52 8.11
N LEU A 212 13.17 -7.38 7.84
CA LEU A 212 13.96 -6.68 8.84
C LEU A 212 13.12 -6.25 10.04
N GLN A 213 11.91 -5.73 9.82
CA GLN A 213 10.97 -5.40 10.90
C GLN A 213 10.54 -6.64 11.72
N LYS A 214 10.46 -7.81 11.09
CA LYS A 214 10.20 -9.07 11.80
C LYS A 214 11.43 -9.47 12.61
N CYS A 215 12.61 -9.49 12.01
CA CYS A 215 13.87 -9.80 12.70
C CYS A 215 14.12 -8.85 13.87
N GLN A 216 13.80 -7.56 13.74
CA GLN A 216 13.93 -6.59 14.83
C GLN A 216 12.99 -6.91 15.98
N ARG A 217 11.73 -7.27 15.69
CA ARG A 217 10.78 -7.70 16.72
C ARG A 217 11.21 -9.00 17.38
N ASP A 218 11.68 -9.96 16.59
CA ASP A 218 12.19 -11.24 17.09
C ASP A 218 13.44 -11.02 17.97
N LEU A 219 14.35 -10.13 17.57
CA LEU A 219 15.49 -9.70 18.38
C LEU A 219 15.05 -8.99 19.67
N ALA A 220 14.05 -8.11 19.64
CA ALA A 220 13.53 -7.47 20.84
C ALA A 220 12.92 -8.49 21.82
N VAL A 221 12.30 -9.56 21.31
CA VAL A 221 11.82 -10.68 22.13
C VAL A 221 12.99 -11.47 22.72
N ILE A 222 14.03 -11.78 21.93
CA ILE A 222 15.22 -12.53 22.39
C ILE A 222 16.03 -11.72 23.41
N MET A 223 16.17 -10.41 23.20
CA MET A 223 16.86 -9.49 24.12
C MET A 223 16.00 -9.13 25.34
N GLY A 224 14.76 -9.64 25.45
CA GLY A 224 13.88 -9.42 26.59
C GLY A 224 13.33 -7.99 26.71
N THR A 225 13.51 -7.15 25.68
CA THR A 225 12.98 -5.76 25.67
C THR A 225 11.50 -5.71 25.29
N ALA A 226 10.98 -6.74 24.61
CA ALA A 226 9.56 -6.89 24.33
C ALA A 226 8.90 -7.82 25.37
N ALA A 227 8.37 -7.24 26.44
CA ALA A 227 7.61 -7.98 27.45
C ALA A 227 6.25 -8.47 26.88
N PRO A 228 5.85 -9.74 27.13
CA PRO A 228 4.53 -10.23 26.76
C PRO A 228 3.50 -9.83 27.83
N GLY A 229 2.69 -8.82 27.54
CA GLY A 229 1.51 -8.49 28.35
C GLY A 229 1.73 -7.38 29.39
N ALA A 230 0.70 -6.55 29.52
CA ALA A 230 0.68 -5.32 30.30
C ALA A 230 0.92 -5.49 31.81
N GLY A 231 1.58 -4.50 32.41
CA GLY A 231 1.40 -4.12 33.83
C GLY A 231 2.63 -4.25 34.73
N GLY A 232 3.08 -3.12 35.28
CA GLY A 232 3.98 -3.08 36.46
C GLY A 232 5.35 -2.47 36.17
N GLY A 233 5.61 -1.28 36.72
CA GLY A 233 6.88 -0.58 36.55
C GLY A 233 8.02 -1.17 37.37
N MET A 234 9.25 -0.95 36.89
CA MET A 234 10.37 -0.33 37.62
C MET A 234 11.66 -0.41 36.79
N ASN A 235 12.23 0.77 36.56
CA ASN A 235 13.64 1.16 36.38
C ASN A 235 14.63 0.23 35.67
N GLY A 236 15.23 0.80 34.62
CA GLY A 236 16.41 0.30 33.92
C GLY A 236 16.74 1.25 32.76
N ASP A 237 17.26 2.41 33.11
CA ASP A 237 17.85 3.39 32.20
C ASP A 237 19.08 2.78 31.53
N GLU A 238 18.97 2.47 30.22
CA GLU A 238 20.07 2.37 29.23
C GLU A 238 19.51 1.69 27.96
N GLY A 239 19.12 2.49 26.95
CA GLY A 239 18.71 1.94 25.64
C GLY A 239 17.78 2.78 24.76
N PHE A 240 17.52 4.05 25.09
CA PHE A 240 16.38 4.79 24.52
C PHE A 240 16.66 5.66 23.28
N GLU A 241 17.91 5.73 22.79
CA GLU A 241 18.24 6.57 21.62
C GLU A 241 18.14 5.83 20.28
N GLY A 242 18.50 4.54 20.24
CA GLY A 242 18.45 3.75 19.00
C GLY A 242 17.04 3.60 18.45
N GLU A 243 16.07 3.20 19.28
CA GLU A 243 14.69 2.97 18.83
C GLU A 243 14.03 4.24 18.26
N LYS A 244 14.30 5.42 18.82
CA LYS A 244 13.77 6.70 18.32
C LYS A 244 14.41 7.14 17.01
N LEU A 245 15.72 6.97 16.88
CA LEU A 245 16.46 7.29 15.65
C LEU A 245 15.96 6.43 14.48
N TRP A 246 15.73 5.14 14.71
CA TRP A 246 15.22 4.22 13.69
C TRP A 246 13.72 4.43 13.41
N SER A 247 12.87 4.65 14.43
CA SER A 247 11.44 4.91 14.20
C SER A 247 11.19 6.17 13.36
N ASN A 248 11.99 7.22 13.57
CA ASN A 248 11.90 8.48 12.83
C ASN A 248 12.41 8.35 11.38
N LEU A 249 13.39 7.47 11.14
CA LEU A 249 13.91 7.19 9.80
C LEU A 249 12.82 6.53 8.92
N TRP A 250 12.05 5.60 9.51
CA TRP A 250 11.01 4.85 8.79
C TRP A 250 9.66 5.58 8.70
N SER A 251 9.29 6.43 9.67
CA SER A 251 8.11 7.30 9.54
C SER A 251 8.26 8.29 8.37
N SER A 252 9.50 8.74 8.12
CA SER A 252 9.84 9.66 7.03
C SER A 252 9.75 9.01 5.64
N THR A 253 9.87 7.68 5.54
CA THR A 253 9.66 6.96 4.26
C THR A 253 8.18 6.72 3.93
N ASN A 254 7.28 6.76 4.92
CA ASN A 254 5.86 6.55 4.69
C ASN A 254 5.17 7.79 4.09
N THR A 255 5.65 8.99 4.42
CA THR A 255 5.14 10.26 3.86
C THR A 255 5.53 10.46 2.40
N LEU A 256 6.68 9.94 1.96
CA LEU A 256 7.07 9.95 0.54
C LEU A 256 6.16 9.05 -0.32
N ARG A 257 5.63 7.97 0.25
CA ARG A 257 4.70 7.07 -0.44
C ARG A 257 3.34 7.71 -0.73
N GLU A 258 2.90 8.67 0.09
CA GLU A 258 1.63 9.40 -0.11
C GLU A 258 1.75 10.50 -1.18
N ASN A 259 2.92 11.14 -1.33
CA ASN A 259 3.10 12.22 -2.31
C ASN A 259 3.27 11.74 -3.76
N VAL A 260 3.85 10.56 -4.00
CA VAL A 260 4.07 10.04 -5.36
C VAL A 260 2.75 9.80 -6.13
N TYR A 261 1.65 9.48 -5.43
CA TYR A 261 0.33 9.33 -6.06
C TYR A 261 -0.40 10.66 -6.29
N ALA A 262 0.03 11.76 -5.66
CA ALA A 262 -0.58 13.08 -5.83
C ALA A 262 -0.04 13.85 -7.05
N GLU A 263 1.20 13.58 -7.46
CA GLU A 263 1.88 14.29 -8.56
C GLU A 263 1.56 13.75 -9.97
N CYS A 264 0.90 12.58 -10.09
CA CYS A 264 0.49 12.03 -11.39
C CYS A 264 -0.82 12.64 -11.95
N ALA A 265 -1.46 13.59 -11.25
CA ALA A 265 -2.63 14.29 -11.75
C ALA A 265 -2.23 15.57 -12.52
N PHE A 266 -1.73 15.40 -13.74
CA PHE A 266 -1.54 16.52 -14.66
C PHE A 266 -2.89 17.14 -15.07
N PRO A 267 -3.06 18.47 -15.05
CA PRO A 267 -4.25 19.12 -15.57
C PRO A 267 -4.24 19.08 -17.11
N ARG A 268 -5.32 18.59 -17.72
CA ARG A 268 -5.54 18.75 -19.17
C ARG A 268 -5.71 20.25 -19.48
N PRO A 269 -5.06 20.80 -20.52
CA PRO A 269 -5.37 22.15 -20.97
C PRO A 269 -6.77 22.17 -21.60
N SER A 270 -7.64 23.01 -21.05
CA SER A 270 -8.93 23.37 -21.63
C SER A 270 -8.71 24.15 -22.93
N SER A 271 -9.02 23.54 -24.08
CA SER A 271 -9.19 24.28 -25.33
C SER A 271 -10.53 25.00 -25.28
N GLU A 272 -10.52 26.31 -25.04
CA GLU A 272 -11.64 27.19 -25.35
C GLU A 272 -11.16 28.65 -25.39
N ARG A 273 -10.66 29.06 -26.56
CA ARG A 273 -11.00 30.30 -27.28
C ARG A 273 -10.25 30.37 -28.61
#